data_AF-A0A954I2L7-F1
#
_entry.id   AF-A0A954I2L7-F1
#
_cell.length_a   1.000
_cell.length_b   1.000
_cell.length_c   1.000
_cell.angle_alpha   90.00
_cell.angle_beta   90.00
_cell.angle_gamma   90.00
#
_symmetry.space_group_name_H-M   'P 1'
#
loop_
_entity.id
_entity.type
_entity.pdbx_description
1 polymer ?
#
loop_
_entity_poly.entity_id
_entity_poly.type
_entity_poly.pdbx_seq_one_letter_code
_entity_poly.pdbx_strand_id
1 'polypeptide(L)'
;GKISGGFTLEFDAARKIAQGLGVHLEQCETLVEVKGDKARLLPVSERTQHLFGKGTQAATSGGRKSKKPKQKTLFQELDEAEAAEAGWTEIKGPPPGSTVLDRVHQAMILFAANRGELLKRFLVEDGVGQDSRFWKLADNLNKLYPPGTEERRWVEGVLARKKGLGL
;
A
#
# COMPACT_ATOMS: atom_id res chain seq x y z
N GLY A 1 16.94 -1.55 17.49
CA GLY A 1 15.61 -1.97 17.99
C GLY A 1 14.72 -2.27 16.81
N LYS A 2 13.89 -3.31 16.86
CA LYS A 2 12.91 -3.56 15.80
C LYS A 2 11.96 -2.38 15.75
N ILE A 3 12.00 -1.63 14.65
CA ILE A 3 10.99 -0.63 14.33
C ILE A 3 9.72 -1.43 14.07
N SER A 4 8.83 -1.50 15.06
CA SER A 4 7.43 -1.85 14.80
C SER A 4 6.96 -0.85 13.73
N GLY A 5 6.62 -1.34 12.55
CA GLY A 5 6.42 -0.51 11.35
C GLY A 5 5.51 0.70 11.60
N GLY A 6 5.83 1.82 10.96
CA GLY A 6 5.09 3.09 11.07
C GLY A 6 5.90 4.23 11.70
N PHE A 7 5.47 5.47 11.44
CA PHE A 7 6.05 6.68 12.02
C PHE A 7 5.18 7.14 13.19
N THR A 8 5.76 7.30 14.38
CA THR A 8 5.02 7.64 15.60
C THR A 8 5.40 9.03 16.10
N LEU A 9 4.40 9.75 16.59
CA LEU A 9 4.56 11.00 17.30
C LEU A 9 3.57 11.09 18.48
N GLU A 10 3.82 12.02 19.39
CA GLU A 10 2.88 12.37 20.45
C GLU A 10 1.57 12.89 19.84
N PHE A 11 0.43 12.45 20.37
CA PHE A 11 -0.90 12.72 19.84
C PHE A 11 -1.21 14.22 19.84
N ASP A 12 -0.83 14.95 20.88
CA ASP A 12 -1.04 16.41 20.93
C ASP A 12 -0.28 17.14 19.81
N ALA A 13 0.96 16.72 19.54
CA ALA A 13 1.74 17.25 18.42
C ALA A 13 1.08 16.91 17.07
N ALA A 14 0.63 15.66 16.89
CA ALA A 14 -0.08 15.24 15.68
C ALA A 14 -1.35 16.05 15.46
N ARG A 15 -2.14 16.21 16.52
CA ARG A 15 -3.40 16.93 16.51
C ARG A 15 -3.19 18.39 16.13
N LYS A 16 -2.19 19.06 16.69
CA LYS A 16 -1.85 20.45 16.36
C LYS A 16 -1.42 20.61 14.90
N ILE A 17 -0.60 19.70 14.39
CA ILE A 17 -0.20 19.69 12.97
C ILE A 17 -1.43 19.50 12.08
N ALA A 18 -2.26 18.50 12.38
CA ALA A 18 -3.44 18.19 11.59
C ALA A 18 -4.45 19.35 11.59
N GLN A 19 -4.73 19.94 12.75
CA GLN A 19 -5.59 21.11 12.88
C GLN A 19 -5.07 22.31 12.09
N GLY A 20 -3.75 22.57 12.11
CA GLY A 20 -3.13 23.62 11.32
C GLY A 20 -3.28 23.43 9.80
N LEU A 21 -3.49 22.18 9.37
CA LEU A 21 -3.75 21.81 7.98
C LEU A 21 -5.26 21.62 7.67
N GLY A 22 -6.14 21.89 8.64
CA GLY A 22 -7.59 21.70 8.51
C GLY A 22 -8.02 20.23 8.51
N VAL A 23 -7.20 19.32 9.03
CA VAL A 23 -7.45 17.88 9.09
C VAL A 23 -7.88 17.47 10.50
N HIS A 24 -8.96 16.70 10.59
CA HIS A 24 -9.40 16.06 11.84
C HIS A 24 -8.83 14.65 11.91
N LEU A 25 -7.95 14.38 12.88
CA LEU A 25 -7.31 13.06 13.02
C LEU A 25 -8.32 11.95 13.30
N GLU A 26 -9.42 12.28 13.98
CA GLU A 26 -10.51 11.35 14.28
C GLU A 26 -11.20 10.83 13.01
N GLN A 27 -11.10 11.54 11.89
CA GLN A 27 -11.66 11.13 10.59
C GLN A 27 -10.65 10.33 9.75
N CYS A 28 -9.42 10.16 10.24
CA CYS A 28 -8.29 9.57 9.51
C CYS A 28 -7.90 8.18 10.05
N GLU A 29 -8.87 7.40 10.54
CA GLU A 29 -8.65 6.06 11.15
C GLU A 29 -7.94 5.06 10.22
N THR A 30 -8.03 5.27 8.90
CA THR A 30 -7.42 4.40 7.88
C THR A 30 -5.98 4.78 7.54
N LEU A 31 -5.49 5.90 8.10
CA LEU A 31 -4.16 6.45 7.89
C LEU A 31 -3.38 6.53 9.21
N VAL A 32 -4.06 6.85 10.31
CA VAL A 32 -3.44 7.09 11.61
C VAL A 32 -4.14 6.24 12.66
N GLU A 33 -3.36 5.47 13.40
CA GLU A 33 -3.79 4.80 14.62
C GLU A 33 -3.49 5.70 15.81
N VAL A 34 -4.52 6.03 16.59
CA VAL A 34 -4.37 6.77 17.84
C VAL A 34 -4.52 5.80 19.01
N LYS A 35 -3.48 5.70 19.84
CA LYS A 35 -3.47 4.85 21.03
C LYS A 35 -2.95 5.63 22.22
N GLY A 36 -3.87 6.03 23.11
CA GLY A 36 -3.54 6.82 24.29
C GLY A 36 -2.96 8.18 23.91
N ASP A 37 -1.73 8.43 24.31
CA ASP A 37 -0.97 9.66 24.06
C ASP A 37 -0.19 9.64 22.74
N LYS A 38 -0.29 8.57 21.93
CA LYS A 38 0.50 8.43 20.70
C LYS A 38 -0.36 8.32 19.45
N ALA A 39 0.09 8.97 18.38
CA ALA A 39 -0.41 8.81 17.03
C ALA A 39 0.65 8.10 16.18
N ARG A 40 0.25 7.00 15.53
CA ARG A 40 1.09 6.22 14.62
C ARG A 40 0.53 6.31 13.21
N LEU A 41 1.33 6.77 12.27
CA LEU A 41 1.02 6.66 10.84
C LEU A 41 1.11 5.19 10.43
N LEU A 42 0.02 4.66 9.90
CA LEU A 42 -0.07 3.28 9.44
C LEU A 42 0.84 3.11 8.21
N PRO A 43 1.70 2.07 8.19
CA PRO A 43 2.50 1.74 7.01
C PRO A 43 1.58 1.31 5.86
N VAL A 44 2.09 1.42 4.63
CA VAL A 44 1.29 1.19 3.41
C VAL A 44 0.74 -0.24 3.37
N SER A 45 1.51 -1.21 3.86
CA SER A 45 1.10 -2.62 3.96
C SER A 45 -0.13 -2.83 4.85
N GLU A 46 -0.25 -2.11 5.97
CA GLU A 46 -1.39 -2.19 6.89
C GLU A 46 -2.69 -1.64 6.25
N ARG A 47 -2.59 -0.82 5.20
CA ARG A 47 -3.75 -0.28 4.47
C ARG A 47 -4.37 -1.26 3.47
N THR A 48 -3.76 -2.42 3.23
CA THR A 48 -4.22 -3.40 2.21
C THR A 48 -5.69 -3.80 2.37
N GLN A 49 -6.13 -4.12 3.58
CA GLN A 49 -7.52 -4.55 3.82
C GLN A 49 -8.53 -3.43 3.55
N HIS A 50 -8.17 -2.18 3.85
CA HIS A 50 -9.02 -1.03 3.57
C HIS A 50 -9.08 -0.72 2.07
N LEU A 51 -7.94 -0.83 1.39
CA LEU A 51 -7.81 -0.46 -0.02
C LEU A 51 -8.34 -1.50 -1.01
N PHE A 52 -8.39 -2.78 -0.63
CA PHE A 52 -8.82 -3.89 -1.49
C PHE A 52 -9.99 -4.69 -0.94
N GLY A 53 -10.38 -4.49 0.33
CA GLY A 53 -11.50 -5.19 0.97
C GLY A 53 -11.08 -6.29 1.94
N LYS A 54 -12.05 -6.71 2.78
CA LYS A 54 -11.88 -7.77 3.79
C LYS A 54 -11.79 -9.16 3.11
N GLY A 55 -10.62 -9.47 2.56
CA GLY A 55 -10.32 -10.74 1.89
C GLY A 55 -8.92 -10.77 1.28
N THR A 56 -8.39 -9.60 0.94
CA THR A 56 -7.04 -9.47 0.39
C THR A 56 -6.01 -9.54 1.51
N GLN A 57 -5.28 -10.65 1.59
CA GLN A 57 -4.11 -10.73 2.46
C GLN A 57 -2.96 -9.91 1.87
N ALA A 58 -2.34 -9.06 2.69
CA ALA A 58 -1.10 -8.40 2.35
C ALA A 58 -0.01 -9.48 2.16
N ALA A 59 0.27 -9.84 0.91
CA ALA A 59 1.40 -10.72 0.57
C ALA A 59 2.75 -10.10 0.95
N THR A 60 2.77 -8.83 1.36
CA THR A 60 3.93 -8.09 1.86
C THR A 60 4.27 -8.48 3.31
N SER A 61 4.57 -9.76 3.54
CA SER A 61 5.45 -10.14 4.63
C SER A 61 6.78 -10.59 4.02
N GLY A 62 7.60 -9.59 3.67
CA GLY A 62 9.05 -9.77 3.50
C GLY A 62 9.63 -10.19 4.85
N GLY A 63 9.58 -11.49 5.12
CA GLY A 63 9.95 -12.03 6.42
C GLY A 63 9.37 -13.40 6.68
N ARG A 64 9.47 -14.32 5.71
CA ARG A 64 9.26 -15.74 5.97
C ARG A 64 10.38 -16.20 6.91
N LYS A 65 10.17 -16.07 8.23
CA LYS A 65 10.94 -16.84 9.22
C LYS A 65 10.89 -18.28 8.74
N SER A 66 12.03 -18.85 8.41
CA SER A 66 12.18 -20.22 7.94
C SER A 66 11.75 -21.19 9.04
N LYS A 67 10.45 -21.41 9.19
CA LYS A 67 9.95 -22.70 9.69
C LYS A 67 10.23 -23.69 8.57
N LYS A 68 10.99 -24.73 8.88
CA LYS A 68 11.43 -25.82 7.99
C LYS A 68 10.35 -26.09 6.92
N PRO A 69 10.71 -26.16 5.62
CA PRO A 69 9.73 -26.39 4.57
C PRO A 69 9.09 -27.76 4.82
N LYS A 70 7.82 -27.77 5.24
CA LYS A 70 6.97 -28.91 4.92
C LYS A 70 6.88 -28.90 3.40
N GLN A 71 7.59 -29.83 2.75
CA GLN A 71 7.49 -30.04 1.32
C GLN A 71 6.02 -30.26 1.01
N LYS A 72 5.39 -29.27 0.38
CA LYS A 72 4.01 -29.38 -0.10
C LYS A 72 4.03 -30.16 -1.40
N THR A 73 2.92 -30.80 -1.73
CA THR A 73 2.77 -31.46 -3.03
C THR A 73 2.50 -30.40 -4.10
N LEU A 74 2.94 -30.66 -5.34
CA LEU A 74 2.82 -29.71 -6.46
C LEU A 74 1.38 -29.20 -6.67
N PHE A 75 0.39 -30.09 -6.47
CA PHE A 75 -1.04 -29.75 -6.56
C PHE A 75 -1.49 -28.80 -5.46
N GLN A 76 -0.99 -28.97 -4.24
CA GLN A 76 -1.34 -28.11 -3.12
C GLN A 76 -0.72 -26.71 -3.24
N GLU A 77 0.42 -26.58 -3.92
CA GLU A 77 1.02 -25.28 -4.28
C GLU A 77 0.23 -24.58 -5.39
N LEU A 78 -0.27 -25.33 -6.38
CA LEU A 78 -1.13 -24.82 -7.44
C LEU A 78 -2.46 -24.29 -6.89
N ASP A 79 -3.15 -25.08 -6.04
CA ASP A 79 -4.42 -24.66 -5.43
C ASP A 79 -4.24 -23.41 -4.54
N GLU A 80 -3.13 -23.30 -3.81
CA GLU A 80 -2.84 -22.12 -2.99
C GLU A 80 -2.49 -20.88 -3.84
N ALA A 81 -1.80 -21.06 -4.97
CA ALA A 81 -1.50 -19.99 -5.90
C ALA A 81 -2.77 -19.50 -6.61
N GLU A 82 -3.66 -20.42 -7.00
CA GLU A 82 -4.95 -20.13 -7.62
C GLU A 82 -5.89 -19.42 -6.63
N ALA A 83 -5.97 -19.88 -5.38
CA ALA A 83 -6.74 -19.20 -4.34
C ALA A 83 -6.17 -17.81 -4.00
N ALA A 84 -4.85 -17.66 -4.02
CA ALA A 84 -4.22 -16.36 -3.83
C ALA A 84 -4.53 -15.42 -4.99
N GLU A 85 -4.43 -15.86 -6.25
CA GLU A 85 -4.84 -15.09 -7.43
C GLU A 85 -6.35 -14.77 -7.41
N ALA A 86 -7.20 -15.72 -7.00
CA ALA A 86 -8.65 -15.54 -6.87
C ALA A 86 -8.98 -14.34 -5.95
N GLY A 87 -8.27 -14.23 -4.82
CA GLY A 87 -8.39 -13.10 -3.91
C GLY A 87 -7.94 -11.74 -4.48
N TRP A 88 -7.22 -11.73 -5.61
CA TRP A 88 -6.88 -10.52 -6.38
C TRP A 88 -7.77 -10.32 -7.61
N THR A 89 -8.31 -11.39 -8.22
CA THR A 89 -9.19 -11.33 -9.40
C THR A 89 -10.64 -11.04 -9.06
N GLU A 90 -11.11 -11.46 -7.87
CA GLU A 90 -12.42 -11.05 -7.32
C GLU A 90 -12.42 -9.63 -6.74
N ILE A 91 -11.28 -8.94 -6.78
CA ILE A 91 -11.22 -7.50 -6.55
C ILE A 91 -11.97 -6.85 -7.73
N LYS A 92 -13.29 -6.77 -7.61
CA LYS A 92 -14.05 -5.65 -8.17
C LYS A 92 -13.32 -4.43 -7.66
N GLY A 93 -12.61 -3.77 -8.58
CA GLY A 93 -11.71 -2.68 -8.27
C GLY A 93 -12.34 -1.78 -7.19
N PRO A 94 -11.57 -1.37 -6.17
CA PRO A 94 -12.07 -0.43 -5.17
C PRO A 94 -12.79 0.70 -5.89
N PRO A 95 -13.96 1.15 -5.39
CA PRO A 95 -14.80 2.11 -6.09
C PRO A 95 -13.91 3.25 -6.58
N PRO A 96 -13.99 3.65 -7.87
CA PRO A 96 -13.00 4.53 -8.47
C PRO A 96 -12.88 5.86 -7.70
N GLY A 97 -11.88 5.92 -6.81
CA GLY A 97 -11.51 7.06 -5.99
C GLY A 97 -12.33 7.26 -4.71
N SER A 98 -11.71 6.98 -3.55
CA SER A 98 -11.93 7.81 -2.36
C SER A 98 -10.96 9.01 -2.36
N THR A 99 -9.66 8.80 -2.68
CA THR A 99 -8.67 9.89 -2.85
C THR A 99 -7.54 9.52 -3.83
N VAL A 100 -6.71 10.50 -4.23
CA VAL A 100 -5.48 10.25 -5.03
C VAL A 100 -4.45 9.45 -4.23
N LEU A 101 -4.38 9.63 -2.91
CA LEU A 101 -3.48 8.91 -2.02
C LEU A 101 -3.75 7.40 -2.03
N ASP A 102 -5.02 7.03 -2.00
CA ASP A 102 -5.45 5.63 -2.00
C ASP A 102 -5.02 4.93 -3.29
N ARG A 103 -5.16 5.60 -4.43
CA ARG A 103 -4.71 5.09 -5.72
C ARG A 103 -3.19 4.87 -5.74
N VAL A 104 -2.41 5.81 -5.20
CA VAL A 104 -0.94 5.64 -5.10
C VAL A 104 -0.60 4.45 -4.22
N HIS A 105 -1.25 4.30 -3.07
CA HIS A 105 -0.98 3.18 -2.17
C HIS A 105 -1.42 1.84 -2.76
N GLN A 106 -2.54 1.78 -3.50
CA GLN A 106 -2.96 0.59 -4.26
C GLN A 106 -1.89 0.18 -5.27
N ALA A 107 -1.37 1.13 -6.05
CA ALA A 107 -0.28 0.87 -6.99
C ALA A 107 0.99 0.36 -6.29
N MET A 108 1.35 0.96 -5.14
CA MET A 108 2.49 0.51 -4.33
C MET A 108 2.30 -0.93 -3.84
N ILE A 109 1.10 -1.29 -3.37
CA ILE A 109 0.80 -2.64 -2.88
C ILE A 109 0.80 -3.65 -4.03
N LEU A 110 0.20 -3.34 -5.18
CA LEU A 110 0.24 -4.20 -6.37
C LEU A 110 1.68 -4.44 -6.83
N PHE A 111 2.52 -3.40 -6.80
CA PHE A 111 3.95 -3.53 -7.09
C PHE A 111 4.66 -4.42 -6.06
N ALA A 112 4.41 -4.19 -4.76
CA ALA A 112 5.02 -4.96 -3.68
C ALA A 112 4.62 -6.45 -3.70
N ALA A 113 3.39 -6.74 -4.13
CA ALA A 113 2.87 -8.10 -4.34
C ALA A 113 3.35 -8.75 -5.65
N ASN A 114 4.20 -8.08 -6.43
CA ASN A 114 4.69 -8.51 -7.74
C ASN A 114 3.57 -8.79 -8.77
N ARG A 115 2.41 -8.12 -8.63
CA ARG A 115 1.25 -8.24 -9.53
C ARG A 115 1.35 -7.26 -10.69
N GLY A 116 2.36 -7.43 -11.54
CA GLY A 116 2.67 -6.52 -12.64
C GLY A 116 1.53 -6.32 -13.65
N GLU A 117 0.77 -7.39 -13.95
CA GLU A 117 -0.35 -7.30 -14.89
C GLU A 117 -1.54 -6.53 -14.31
N LEU A 118 -1.90 -6.79 -13.05
CA LEU A 118 -2.94 -6.03 -12.35
C LEU A 118 -2.53 -4.56 -12.18
N LEU A 119 -1.26 -4.28 -11.89
CA LEU A 119 -0.74 -2.91 -11.84
C LEU A 119 -0.86 -2.21 -13.19
N LYS A 120 -0.55 -2.90 -14.29
CA LYS A 120 -0.69 -2.35 -15.64
C LYS A 120 -2.15 -2.06 -15.97
N ARG A 121 -3.06 -3.01 -15.73
CA ARG A 121 -4.51 -2.82 -15.89
C ARG A 121 -5.00 -1.62 -15.07
N PHE A 122 -4.60 -1.53 -13.81
CA PHE A 122 -4.96 -0.43 -12.92
C PHE A 122 -4.46 0.94 -13.41
N LEU A 123 -3.23 1.02 -13.90
CA LEU A 123 -2.65 2.30 -14.37
C LEU A 123 -3.16 2.70 -15.76
N VAL A 124 -3.36 1.75 -16.65
CA VAL A 124 -3.66 2.00 -18.07
C VAL A 124 -5.14 1.87 -18.35
N GLU A 125 -5.74 0.71 -18.06
CA GLU A 125 -7.13 0.39 -18.42
C GLU A 125 -8.12 1.12 -17.50
N ASP A 126 -7.86 1.13 -16.19
CA ASP A 126 -8.69 1.87 -15.23
C ASP A 126 -8.38 3.38 -15.24
N GLY A 127 -7.41 3.82 -16.05
CA GLY A 127 -7.11 5.23 -16.32
C GLY A 127 -6.42 6.00 -15.18
N VAL A 128 -6.00 5.34 -14.09
CA VAL A 128 -5.36 6.01 -12.94
C VAL A 128 -4.08 6.74 -13.34
N GLY A 129 -3.29 6.15 -14.23
CA GLY A 129 -2.04 6.70 -14.73
C GLY A 129 -2.19 7.92 -15.64
N GLN A 130 -3.41 8.23 -16.10
CA GLN A 130 -3.69 9.45 -16.88
C GLN A 130 -3.82 10.70 -15.98
N ASP A 131 -4.07 10.53 -14.67
CA ASP A 131 -4.19 11.65 -13.75
C ASP A 131 -2.80 12.19 -13.34
N SER A 132 -2.49 13.43 -13.76
CA SER A 132 -1.22 14.07 -13.39
C SER A 132 -1.03 14.22 -11.87
N ARG A 133 -2.11 14.31 -11.09
CA ARG A 133 -2.05 14.42 -9.62
C ARG A 133 -1.51 13.16 -8.97
N PHE A 134 -1.81 12.00 -9.55
CA PHE A 134 -1.26 10.71 -9.10
C PHE A 134 0.27 10.73 -9.13
N TRP A 135 0.84 11.12 -10.28
CA TRP A 135 2.29 11.15 -10.44
C TRP A 135 2.98 12.21 -9.58
N LYS A 136 2.38 13.41 -9.46
CA LYS A 136 2.89 14.46 -8.58
C LYS A 136 2.90 14.02 -7.12
N LEU A 137 1.83 13.35 -6.66
CA LEU A 137 1.76 12.83 -5.31
C LEU A 137 2.77 11.72 -5.08
N ALA A 138 2.91 10.77 -6.01
CA ALA A 138 3.89 9.70 -5.93
C ALA A 138 5.34 10.24 -5.85
N ASP A 139 5.68 11.25 -6.65
CA ASP A 139 7.00 11.91 -6.60
C ASP A 139 7.25 12.63 -5.27
N ASN A 140 6.23 13.32 -4.73
CA ASN A 140 6.33 13.96 -3.42
C ASN A 140 6.51 12.93 -2.28
N LEU A 141 5.74 11.84 -2.30
CA LEU A 141 5.88 10.76 -1.32
C LEU A 141 7.27 10.11 -1.39
N ASN A 142 7.82 9.91 -2.60
CA ASN A 142 9.17 9.39 -2.77
C ASN A 142 10.24 10.28 -2.09
N LYS A 143 10.08 11.60 -2.15
CA LYS A 143 11.00 12.55 -1.48
C LYS A 143 10.83 12.56 0.03
N LEU A 144 9.62 12.31 0.53
CA LEU A 144 9.30 12.33 1.97
C LEU A 144 9.66 11.01 2.66
N TYR A 145 9.59 9.87 1.97
CA TYR A 145 9.94 8.60 2.57
C TYR A 145 11.45 8.50 2.87
N PRO A 146 11.83 8.12 4.11
CA PRO A 146 13.22 7.95 4.46
C PRO A 146 13.93 6.93 3.56
N PRO A 147 15.21 7.16 3.21
CA PRO A 147 15.99 6.20 2.44
C PRO A 147 16.05 4.84 3.17
N GLY A 148 15.95 3.75 2.40
CA GLY A 148 15.99 2.38 2.92
C GLY A 148 14.66 1.82 3.44
N THR A 149 13.57 2.59 3.39
CA THR A 149 12.22 2.09 3.72
C THR A 149 11.61 1.29 2.57
N GLU A 150 10.69 0.37 2.90
CA GLU A 150 9.98 -0.40 1.86
C GLU A 150 9.04 0.49 1.05
N GLU A 151 8.38 1.44 1.69
CA GLU A 151 7.50 2.41 1.06
C GLU A 151 8.22 3.21 -0.03
N ARG A 152 9.44 3.67 0.27
CA ARG A 152 10.27 4.35 -0.73
C ARG A 152 10.55 3.44 -1.92
N ARG A 153 11.01 2.21 -1.67
CA ARG A 153 11.30 1.24 -2.73
C ARG A 153 10.08 0.94 -3.60
N TRP A 154 8.89 0.86 -3.01
CA TRP A 154 7.65 0.58 -3.74
C TRP A 154 7.23 1.77 -4.60
N VAL A 155 7.27 3.00 -4.08
CA VAL A 155 6.91 4.18 -4.87
C VAL A 155 7.92 4.46 -5.99
N GLU A 156 9.22 4.24 -5.76
CA GLU A 156 10.25 4.29 -6.82
C GLU A 156 9.95 3.26 -7.91
N GLY A 157 9.56 2.04 -7.52
CA GLY A 157 9.13 0.99 -8.44
C GLY A 157 7.92 1.37 -9.29
N VAL A 158 6.90 1.99 -8.69
CA VAL A 158 5.71 2.48 -9.40
C VAL A 158 6.08 3.63 -10.35
N LEU A 159 6.91 4.58 -9.91
CA LEU A 159 7.39 5.69 -10.75
C LEU A 159 8.19 5.18 -11.97
N ALA A 160 9.00 4.13 -11.79
CA ALA A 160 9.74 3.51 -12.90
C ALA A 160 8.80 2.88 -13.96
N ARG A 161 7.62 2.37 -13.56
CA ARG A 161 6.61 1.82 -14.49
C ARG A 161 6.01 2.88 -15.41
N LYS A 162 5.96 4.14 -14.99
CA LYS A 162 5.44 5.26 -15.80
C LYS A 162 6.03 5.26 -17.21
N LYS A 163 7.37 5.29 -17.29
CA LYS A 163 8.11 5.32 -18.56
C LYS A 163 7.89 4.04 -19.39
N GLY A 164 7.88 2.88 -18.73
CA GLY A 164 7.72 1.59 -19.40
C GLY A 164 6.31 1.33 -19.97
N LEU A 165 5.30 2.07 -19.49
CA LEU A 165 3.92 1.97 -19.94
C LEU A 165 3.50 3.10 -20.89
N GLY A 166 4.38 4.07 -21.16
CA GLY A 166 4.08 5.21 -22.03
C GLY A 166 3.11 6.23 -21.43
N LEU A 167 3.10 6.35 -20.09
CA LEU A 167 2.24 7.27 -19.30
C LEU A 167 2.99 8.54 -18.83
#